data_AF-A0A660QWI0-F1
#
_entry.id   AF-A0A660QWI0-F1
#
_cell.length_a   1.000
_cell.length_b   1.000
_cell.length_c   1.000
_cell.angle_alpha   90.00
_cell.angle_beta   90.00
_cell.angle_gamma   90.00
#
_symmetry.space_group_name_H-M   'P 1'
#
loop_
_entity.id
_entity.type
_entity.pdbx_description
1 polymer ?
#
loop_
_entity_poly.entity_id
_entity_poly.type
_entity_poly.pdbx_seq_one_letter_code
_entity_poly.pdbx_strand_id
1 'polypeptide(L)'
;MSQSQDEIRRKILKILSDNSKKPPILKKIYKTLQAHTKEQRKEIRKLLSGLLEEGVVYRDGRGRYKKTEQNTALGIIEFARRGSMAFVTTDDEREIAVPLENTKGALHKDKVLVEIVGKWRDLPRGRVIKVLQRGTHLVVGVFDLKRNFGFLTPDDPKIAYDFFIPPGATNGARPGQKVIARITRWPTATKNPQAEIVEILGKADDPKVDLPSVIIKHNLPEEFPDDVLKQVEALPNLVKESEIAKRRNLTQNVVFTIDGEDAKDFDDAVSIQQLKDGRYVLGVHIADVSHYVEE
;
A
#
# COMPACT_ATOMS: atom_id res chain seq x y z
N MET A 1 3.22 -4.72 34.35
CA MET A 1 1.97 -4.49 33.58
C MET A 1 1.73 -5.51 32.47
N SER A 2 2.73 -6.24 31.94
CA SER A 2 2.51 -7.19 30.82
C SER A 2 1.83 -8.52 31.19
N GLN A 3 2.05 -9.06 32.40
CA GLN A 3 1.45 -10.35 32.81
C GLN A 3 -0.10 -10.37 32.78
N SER A 4 -0.76 -9.24 33.08
CA SER A 4 -2.22 -9.14 33.05
C SER A 4 -2.76 -9.12 31.61
N GLN A 5 -2.03 -8.50 30.68
CA GLN A 5 -2.43 -8.43 29.27
C GLN A 5 -2.30 -9.77 28.56
N ASP A 6 -1.24 -10.53 28.85
CA ASP A 6 -1.05 -11.88 28.31
C ASP A 6 -2.09 -12.88 28.80
N GLU A 7 -2.57 -12.70 30.03
CA GLU A 7 -3.64 -13.52 30.60
C GLU A 7 -4.99 -13.23 29.90
N ILE A 8 -5.31 -11.95 29.70
CA ILE A 8 -6.53 -11.52 28.99
C ILE A 8 -6.48 -11.99 27.53
N ARG A 9 -5.32 -11.87 26.86
CA ARG A 9 -5.09 -12.36 25.50
C ARG A 9 -5.37 -13.86 25.39
N ARG A 10 -4.84 -14.68 26.30
CA ARG A 10 -5.12 -16.13 26.36
C ARG A 10 -6.60 -16.43 26.58
N LYS A 11 -7.27 -15.72 27.49
CA LYS A 11 -8.71 -15.86 27.73
C LYS A 11 -9.54 -15.53 26.48
N ILE A 12 -9.20 -14.47 25.76
CA ILE A 12 -9.85 -14.10 24.49
C ILE A 12 -9.72 -15.27 23.49
N LEU A 13 -8.50 -15.77 23.26
CA LEU A 13 -8.28 -16.86 22.31
C LEU A 13 -9.02 -18.14 22.70
N LYS A 14 -9.10 -18.47 24.00
CA LYS A 14 -9.89 -19.60 24.50
C LYS A 14 -11.38 -19.44 24.22
N ILE A 15 -11.95 -18.27 24.51
CA ILE A 15 -13.36 -17.96 24.22
C ILE A 15 -13.67 -18.15 22.74
N LEU A 16 -12.77 -17.69 21.86
CA LEU A 16 -12.96 -17.81 20.41
C LEU A 16 -12.84 -19.25 19.93
N SER A 17 -11.92 -20.05 20.49
CA SER A 17 -11.81 -21.48 20.22
C SER A 17 -13.08 -22.24 20.65
N ASP A 18 -13.54 -22.02 21.89
CA ASP A 18 -14.70 -22.73 22.47
C ASP A 18 -16.01 -22.39 21.74
N ASN A 19 -16.07 -21.23 21.08
CA ASN A 19 -17.24 -20.75 20.35
C ASN A 19 -17.07 -20.84 18.82
N SER A 20 -16.20 -21.72 18.30
CA SER A 20 -15.94 -21.87 16.85
C SER A 20 -17.23 -22.03 16.00
N LYS A 21 -18.22 -22.78 16.50
CA LYS A 21 -19.53 -22.97 15.83
C LYS A 21 -20.48 -21.77 15.95
N LYS A 22 -20.39 -20.95 17.01
CA LYS A 22 -21.22 -19.75 17.23
C LYS A 22 -20.37 -18.58 17.72
N PRO A 23 -19.58 -17.96 16.82
CA PRO A 23 -18.56 -17.01 17.22
C PRO A 23 -19.17 -15.75 17.88
N PRO A 24 -18.56 -15.22 18.95
CA PRO A 24 -19.14 -14.12 19.72
C PRO A 24 -18.98 -12.77 19.02
N ILE A 25 -19.94 -11.88 19.21
CA ILE A 25 -19.79 -10.43 18.96
C ILE A 25 -19.08 -9.77 20.15
N LEU A 26 -18.56 -8.55 19.97
CA LEU A 26 -17.82 -7.80 20.99
C LEU A 26 -18.55 -7.75 22.35
N LYS A 27 -19.87 -7.52 22.35
CA LYS A 27 -20.69 -7.47 23.56
C LYS A 27 -20.68 -8.78 24.35
N LYS A 28 -20.65 -9.93 23.67
CA LYS A 28 -20.59 -11.26 24.31
C LYS A 28 -19.20 -11.49 24.90
N ILE A 29 -18.13 -11.04 24.22
CA ILE A 29 -16.75 -11.10 24.74
C ILE A 29 -16.64 -10.30 26.05
N TYR A 30 -17.17 -9.08 26.09
CA TYR A 30 -17.20 -8.28 27.32
C TYR A 30 -17.93 -8.98 28.47
N LYS A 31 -19.07 -9.60 28.18
CA LYS A 31 -19.86 -10.33 29.20
C LYS A 31 -19.09 -11.54 29.74
N THR A 32 -18.45 -12.32 28.86
CA THR A 32 -17.70 -13.52 29.25
C THR A 32 -16.42 -13.18 30.02
N LEU A 33 -15.77 -12.05 29.71
CA LEU A 33 -14.59 -11.56 30.43
C LEU A 33 -14.92 -10.69 31.65
N GLN A 34 -16.21 -10.52 31.99
CA GLN A 34 -16.66 -9.68 33.11
C GLN A 34 -16.11 -8.25 33.06
N ALA A 35 -16.07 -7.67 31.85
CA ALA A 35 -15.57 -6.30 31.63
C ALA A 35 -16.65 -5.25 31.94
N HIS A 36 -16.66 -4.77 33.18
CA HIS A 36 -17.65 -3.84 33.70
C HIS A 36 -17.23 -2.38 33.54
N THR A 37 -15.93 -2.06 33.60
CA THR A 37 -15.42 -0.67 33.52
C THR A 37 -15.10 -0.25 32.08
N LYS A 38 -15.02 1.08 31.86
CA LYS A 38 -14.69 1.67 30.56
C LYS A 38 -13.24 1.34 30.17
N GLU A 39 -12.36 1.30 31.16
CA GLU A 39 -10.93 0.99 31.07
C GLU A 39 -10.72 -0.46 30.62
N GLN A 40 -11.39 -1.42 31.27
CA GLN A 40 -11.34 -2.85 30.90
C GLN A 40 -11.82 -3.06 29.45
N ARG A 41 -12.92 -2.40 29.06
CA ARG A 41 -13.43 -2.48 27.68
C ARG A 41 -12.50 -1.83 26.65
N LYS A 42 -11.75 -0.79 27.03
CA LYS A 42 -10.74 -0.14 26.19
C LYS A 42 -9.55 -1.07 25.99
N GLU A 43 -9.09 -1.72 27.05
CA GLU A 43 -8.01 -2.69 26.99
C GLU A 43 -8.34 -3.90 26.12
N ILE A 44 -9.53 -4.50 26.30
CA ILE A 44 -9.99 -5.62 25.44
C ILE A 44 -10.07 -5.18 23.97
N ARG A 45 -10.49 -3.95 23.68
CA ARG A 45 -10.50 -3.42 22.31
C ARG A 45 -9.08 -3.31 21.76
N LYS A 46 -8.14 -2.78 22.52
CA LYS A 46 -6.74 -2.67 22.12
C LYS A 46 -6.13 -4.05 21.80
N LEU A 47 -6.37 -5.03 22.67
CA LEU A 47 -5.90 -6.40 22.47
C LEU A 47 -6.55 -7.07 21.25
N LEU A 48 -7.86 -6.90 21.06
CA LEU A 48 -8.55 -7.42 19.88
C LEU A 48 -8.06 -6.75 18.59
N SER A 49 -7.76 -5.45 18.61
CA SER A 49 -7.15 -4.75 17.48
C SER A 49 -5.78 -5.34 17.13
N GLY A 50 -4.90 -5.52 18.12
CA GLY A 50 -3.60 -6.17 17.90
C GLY A 50 -3.75 -7.59 17.34
N LEU A 51 -4.66 -8.40 17.88
CA LEU A 51 -4.92 -9.75 17.36
C LEU A 51 -5.51 -9.77 15.93
N LEU A 52 -6.20 -8.69 15.51
CA LEU A 52 -6.68 -8.52 14.14
C LEU A 52 -5.54 -8.13 13.20
N GLU A 53 -4.64 -7.25 13.64
CA GLU A 53 -3.45 -6.83 12.91
C GLU A 53 -2.46 -7.98 12.72
N GLU A 54 -2.26 -8.80 13.76
CA GLU A 54 -1.45 -10.03 13.73
C GLU A 54 -2.14 -11.19 12.97
N GLY A 55 -3.42 -11.07 12.60
CA GLY A 55 -4.14 -12.11 11.85
C GLY A 55 -4.53 -13.35 12.65
N VAL A 56 -4.26 -13.40 13.95
CA VAL A 56 -4.65 -14.50 14.87
C VAL A 56 -6.17 -14.59 15.01
N VAL A 57 -6.86 -13.46 14.82
CA VAL A 57 -8.31 -13.35 14.86
C VAL A 57 -8.78 -12.57 13.63
N TYR A 58 -9.96 -12.91 13.11
CA TYR A 58 -10.64 -12.08 12.12
C TYR A 58 -12.10 -11.82 12.49
N ARG A 59 -12.64 -10.71 12.01
CA ARG A 59 -14.05 -10.33 12.20
C ARG A 59 -14.88 -10.66 10.96
N ASP A 60 -15.99 -11.39 11.09
CA ASP A 60 -16.86 -11.69 9.95
C ASP A 60 -17.79 -10.51 9.58
N GLY A 61 -18.54 -10.66 8.48
CA GLY A 61 -19.48 -9.63 8.02
C GLY A 61 -20.65 -9.33 8.97
N ARG A 62 -20.91 -10.19 9.99
CA ARG A 62 -21.90 -9.95 11.05
C ARG A 62 -21.26 -9.37 12.31
N GLY A 63 -20.00 -9.00 12.24
CA GLY A 63 -19.25 -8.41 13.34
C GLY A 63 -18.80 -9.40 14.42
N ARG A 64 -18.84 -10.71 14.16
CA ARG A 64 -18.39 -11.75 15.09
C ARG A 64 -16.90 -12.01 14.96
N TYR A 65 -16.22 -12.24 16.08
CA TYR A 65 -14.79 -12.54 16.11
C TYR A 65 -14.58 -14.04 15.99
N LYS A 66 -13.64 -14.46 15.16
CA LYS A 66 -13.26 -15.85 14.94
C LYS A 66 -11.76 -15.99 15.09
N LYS A 67 -11.33 -17.04 15.78
CA LYS A 67 -9.93 -17.43 15.78
C LYS A 67 -9.56 -17.97 14.41
N THR A 68 -8.37 -17.64 13.96
CA THR A 68 -7.81 -18.16 12.72
C THR A 68 -7.31 -19.60 12.94
N GLU A 69 -7.45 -20.47 11.94
CA GLU A 69 -7.00 -21.87 12.03
C GLU A 69 -5.47 -22.00 11.85
N GLN A 70 -4.90 -23.16 12.19
CA GLN A 70 -3.44 -23.37 12.10
C GLN A 70 -2.90 -23.30 10.66
N ASN A 71 -3.75 -23.52 9.65
CA ASN A 71 -3.34 -23.58 8.25
C ASN A 71 -3.64 -22.29 7.47
N THR A 72 -3.49 -21.14 8.12
CA THR A 72 -3.74 -19.84 7.51
C THR A 72 -2.51 -18.96 7.54
N ALA A 73 -2.42 -18.02 6.61
CA ALA A 73 -1.39 -17.01 6.60
C ALA A 73 -1.97 -15.63 6.29
N LEU A 74 -1.28 -14.59 6.77
CA LEU A 74 -1.45 -13.23 6.27
C LEU A 74 -0.50 -13.01 5.10
N GLY A 75 -0.93 -12.20 4.14
CA GLY A 75 -0.06 -11.76 3.06
C GLY A 75 -0.72 -10.75 2.15
N ILE A 76 0.05 -10.28 1.17
CA ILE A 76 -0.41 -9.37 0.12
C ILE A 76 -0.76 -10.18 -1.12
N ILE A 77 -1.96 -9.97 -1.66
CA ILE A 77 -2.40 -10.68 -2.86
C ILE A 77 -2.01 -9.94 -4.14
N GLU A 78 -1.38 -10.65 -5.05
CA GLU A 78 -0.96 -10.15 -6.35
C GLU A 78 -1.54 -11.01 -7.48
N PHE A 79 -2.29 -10.38 -8.38
CA PHE A 79 -2.87 -11.07 -9.52
C PHE A 79 -1.82 -11.18 -10.64
N ALA A 80 -1.80 -12.34 -11.31
CA ALA A 80 -1.05 -12.51 -12.54
C ALA A 80 -1.66 -11.66 -13.66
N ARG A 81 -0.88 -11.36 -14.71
CA ARG A 81 -1.28 -10.50 -15.85
C ARG A 81 -2.57 -10.89 -16.60
N ARG A 82 -3.12 -12.09 -16.38
CA ARG A 82 -4.39 -12.50 -17.00
C ARG A 82 -5.55 -12.59 -16.00
N GLY A 83 -5.34 -12.20 -14.75
CA GLY A 83 -6.38 -12.20 -13.70
C GLY A 83 -6.92 -13.57 -13.27
N SER A 84 -6.52 -14.67 -13.92
CA SER A 84 -7.04 -16.02 -13.65
C SER A 84 -6.44 -16.68 -12.41
N MET A 85 -5.26 -16.22 -11.98
CA MET A 85 -4.56 -16.70 -10.80
C MET A 85 -4.01 -15.50 -10.05
N ALA A 86 -4.01 -15.59 -8.73
CA ALA A 86 -3.32 -14.68 -7.84
C ALA A 86 -2.34 -15.46 -6.97
N PHE A 87 -1.36 -14.76 -6.43
CA PHE A 87 -0.38 -15.26 -5.48
C PHE A 87 -0.45 -14.41 -4.23
N VAL A 88 -0.41 -15.04 -3.06
CA VAL A 88 -0.32 -14.33 -1.79
C VAL A 88 1.09 -14.52 -1.27
N THR A 89 1.84 -13.43 -1.18
CA THR A 89 3.16 -13.40 -0.55
C THR A 89 2.96 -13.10 0.93
N THR A 90 3.37 -14.03 1.78
CA THR A 90 3.23 -13.93 3.23
C THR A 90 4.39 -13.14 3.84
N ASP A 91 4.25 -12.74 5.11
CA ASP A 91 5.28 -11.98 5.83
C ASP A 91 6.61 -12.78 5.98
N ASP A 92 6.54 -14.11 5.91
CA ASP A 92 7.71 -15.01 5.87
C ASP A 92 8.12 -15.43 4.46
N GLU A 93 7.80 -14.59 3.47
CA GLU A 93 8.17 -14.70 2.05
C GLU A 93 7.69 -15.98 1.34
N ARG A 94 6.74 -16.72 1.94
CA ARG A 94 6.12 -17.87 1.26
C ARG A 94 5.08 -17.38 0.27
N GLU A 95 5.05 -18.04 -0.88
CA GLU A 95 4.06 -17.77 -1.92
C GLU A 95 2.95 -18.81 -1.88
N ILE A 96 1.69 -18.36 -1.93
CA ILE A 96 0.50 -19.21 -1.92
C ILE A 96 -0.33 -18.92 -3.17
N ALA A 97 -0.55 -19.94 -4.01
CA ALA A 97 -1.34 -19.80 -5.23
C ALA A 97 -2.85 -19.78 -4.91
N VAL A 98 -3.55 -18.74 -5.34
CA VAL A 98 -4.99 -18.50 -5.11
C VAL A 98 -5.71 -18.33 -6.46
N PRO A 99 -6.52 -19.32 -6.87
CA PRO A 99 -7.38 -19.19 -8.06
C PRO A 99 -8.38 -18.03 -7.92
N LEU A 100 -8.78 -17.43 -9.04
CA LEU A 100 -9.69 -16.27 -9.05
C LEU A 100 -10.98 -16.52 -8.25
N GLU A 101 -11.60 -17.70 -8.39
CA GLU A 101 -12.81 -18.10 -7.67
C GLU A 101 -12.65 -18.13 -6.15
N ASN A 102 -11.41 -18.26 -5.68
CA ASN A 102 -11.03 -18.36 -4.28
C ASN A 102 -10.53 -17.03 -3.68
N THR A 103 -10.52 -15.94 -4.45
CA THR A 103 -10.03 -14.62 -4.00
C THR A 103 -11.02 -13.86 -3.12
N LYS A 104 -12.29 -14.29 -3.08
CA LYS A 104 -13.36 -13.63 -2.33
C LYS A 104 -13.50 -12.13 -2.63
N GLY A 105 -13.26 -11.75 -3.89
CA GLY A 105 -13.35 -10.35 -4.32
C GLY A 105 -12.22 -9.47 -3.75
N ALA A 106 -11.07 -10.07 -3.42
CA ALA A 106 -9.84 -9.33 -3.24
C ALA A 106 -9.41 -8.70 -4.59
N LEU A 107 -8.81 -7.52 -4.52
CA LEU A 107 -8.17 -6.85 -5.65
C LEU A 107 -6.65 -6.89 -5.46
N HIS A 108 -5.93 -6.47 -6.51
CA HIS A 108 -4.48 -6.37 -6.47
C HIS A 108 -4.01 -5.54 -5.26
N LYS A 109 -2.96 -6.01 -4.58
CA LYS A 109 -2.33 -5.41 -3.40
C LYS A 109 -3.20 -5.39 -2.13
N ASP A 110 -4.35 -6.07 -2.12
CA ASP A 110 -5.12 -6.23 -0.88
C ASP A 110 -4.34 -7.06 0.14
N LYS A 111 -4.38 -6.66 1.42
CA LYS A 111 -3.91 -7.51 2.53
C LYS A 111 -4.99 -8.52 2.86
N VAL A 112 -4.67 -9.80 2.73
CA VAL A 112 -5.63 -10.90 2.86
C VAL A 112 -5.22 -11.89 3.95
N LEU A 113 -6.24 -12.49 4.55
CA LEU A 113 -6.12 -13.71 5.33
C LEU A 113 -6.45 -14.89 4.42
N VAL A 114 -5.48 -15.76 4.15
CA VAL A 114 -5.60 -16.92 3.27
C VAL A 114 -5.57 -18.21 4.08
N GLU A 115 -6.43 -19.16 3.73
CA GLU A 115 -6.43 -20.54 4.20
C GLU A 115 -5.75 -21.42 3.17
N ILE A 116 -4.78 -22.24 3.58
CA ILE A 116 -4.19 -23.24 2.71
C ILE A 116 -5.15 -24.44 2.68
N VAL A 117 -5.60 -24.80 1.49
CA VAL A 117 -6.62 -25.85 1.25
C VAL A 117 -6.08 -27.01 0.42
N GLY A 118 -4.81 -26.95 -0.02
CA GLY A 118 -4.17 -28.01 -0.77
C GLY A 118 -2.85 -27.57 -1.39
N LYS A 119 -2.52 -28.14 -2.55
CA LYS A 119 -1.36 -27.77 -3.36
C LYS A 119 -1.77 -27.42 -4.79
N TRP A 120 -0.99 -26.55 -5.42
CA TRP A 120 -1.07 -26.21 -6.84
C TRP A 120 0.35 -26.24 -7.37
N ARG A 121 0.68 -27.27 -8.17
CA ARG A 121 2.07 -27.60 -8.53
C ARG A 121 2.92 -27.72 -7.25
N ASP A 122 4.03 -27.01 -7.17
CA ASP A 122 4.94 -27.01 -6.02
C ASP A 122 4.55 -26.01 -4.93
N LEU A 123 3.56 -25.13 -5.19
CA LEU A 123 3.11 -24.12 -4.25
C LEU A 123 1.90 -24.60 -3.43
N PRO A 124 1.73 -24.12 -2.18
CA PRO A 124 0.47 -24.25 -1.45
C PRO A 124 -0.69 -23.61 -2.24
N ARG A 125 -1.84 -24.29 -2.28
CA ARG A 125 -3.08 -23.74 -2.85
C ARG A 125 -3.90 -23.11 -1.74
N GLY A 126 -4.27 -21.85 -1.92
CA GLY A 126 -4.99 -21.05 -0.95
C GLY A 126 -6.44 -20.71 -1.33
N ARG A 127 -7.19 -20.26 -0.33
CA ARG A 127 -8.47 -19.57 -0.46
C ARG A 127 -8.54 -18.39 0.50
N VAL A 128 -8.91 -17.22 0.00
CA VAL A 128 -9.06 -16.01 0.82
C VAL A 128 -10.25 -16.17 1.76
N ILE A 129 -9.97 -16.19 3.06
CA ILE A 129 -11.00 -16.15 4.11
C ILE A 129 -11.55 -14.74 4.20
N LYS A 130 -10.68 -13.72 4.17
CA LYS A 130 -11.06 -12.33 4.38
C LYS A 130 -10.04 -11.36 3.80
N VAL A 131 -10.54 -10.28 3.21
CA VAL A 131 -9.75 -9.08 2.93
C VAL A 131 -9.69 -8.22 4.18
N LEU A 132 -8.50 -7.98 4.70
CA LEU A 132 -8.26 -7.24 5.94
C LEU A 132 -8.09 -5.75 5.67
N GLN A 133 -7.35 -5.42 4.61
CA GLN A 133 -7.10 -4.05 4.17
C GLN A 133 -7.19 -4.01 2.64
N ARG A 134 -7.83 -2.97 2.11
CA ARG A 134 -7.86 -2.71 0.67
C ARG A 134 -6.57 -2.00 0.27
N GLY A 135 -5.91 -2.49 -0.78
CA GLY A 135 -4.69 -1.88 -1.32
C GLY A 135 -4.97 -0.97 -2.51
N THR A 136 -6.03 -1.26 -3.26
CA THR A 136 -6.45 -0.46 -4.43
C THR A 136 -7.74 0.28 -4.12
N HIS A 137 -7.70 1.61 -4.25
CA HIS A 137 -8.84 2.51 -4.03
C HIS A 137 -9.18 3.36 -5.25
N LEU A 138 -8.18 3.67 -6.06
CA LEU A 138 -8.31 4.33 -7.35
C LEU A 138 -7.98 3.33 -8.45
N VAL A 139 -8.64 3.47 -9.58
CA VAL A 139 -8.38 2.70 -10.79
C VAL A 139 -8.32 3.66 -11.97
N VAL A 140 -7.28 3.50 -12.79
CA VAL A 140 -7.12 4.21 -14.06
C VAL A 140 -7.55 3.28 -15.19
N GLY A 141 -8.28 3.83 -16.15
CA GLY A 141 -8.73 3.08 -17.30
C GLY A 141 -9.42 3.93 -18.34
N VAL A 142 -9.92 3.25 -19.37
CA VAL A 142 -10.71 3.89 -20.45
C VAL A 142 -12.18 3.76 -20.14
N PHE A 143 -12.86 4.90 -20.11
CA PHE A 143 -14.31 4.97 -19.94
C PHE A 143 -15.01 4.65 -21.26
N ASP A 144 -16.02 3.79 -21.20
CA ASP A 144 -16.91 3.46 -22.31
C ASP A 144 -18.37 3.51 -21.85
N LEU A 145 -19.29 3.79 -22.78
CA LEU A 145 -20.72 3.86 -22.52
C LEU A 145 -21.46 2.87 -23.41
N LYS A 146 -22.05 1.84 -22.80
CA LYS A 146 -22.90 0.86 -23.50
C LYS A 146 -24.34 1.08 -23.12
N ARG A 147 -25.14 1.62 -24.05
CA ARG A 147 -26.54 2.01 -23.83
C ARG A 147 -26.64 3.04 -22.70
N ASN A 148 -27.25 2.68 -21.58
CA ASN A 148 -27.41 3.54 -20.39
C ASN A 148 -26.42 3.22 -19.25
N PHE A 149 -25.42 2.38 -19.50
CA PHE A 149 -24.49 1.92 -18.49
C PHE A 149 -23.06 2.28 -18.85
N GLY A 150 -22.37 2.97 -17.94
CA GLY A 150 -20.96 3.28 -18.05
C GLY A 150 -20.11 2.11 -17.56
N PHE A 151 -18.99 1.88 -18.22
CA PHE A 151 -17.98 0.92 -17.81
C PHE A 151 -16.61 1.57 -17.87
N LEU A 152 -15.74 1.18 -16.97
CA LEU A 152 -14.33 1.53 -16.98
C LEU A 152 -13.53 0.24 -17.14
N THR A 153 -12.79 0.14 -18.24
CA THR A 153 -11.84 -0.94 -18.46
C THR A 153 -10.48 -0.51 -17.92
N PRO A 154 -9.94 -1.18 -16.88
CA PRO A 154 -8.67 -0.80 -16.26
C PRO A 154 -7.48 -0.98 -17.21
N ASP A 155 -6.45 -0.14 -17.04
CA ASP A 155 -5.19 -0.31 -17.77
C ASP A 155 -4.31 -1.41 -17.19
N ASP A 156 -4.45 -1.70 -15.90
CA ASP A 156 -3.68 -2.73 -15.24
C ASP A 156 -4.28 -4.11 -15.56
N PRO A 157 -3.59 -4.95 -16.34
CA PRO A 157 -4.09 -6.27 -16.70
C PRO A 157 -4.16 -7.23 -15.50
N LYS A 158 -3.58 -6.86 -14.35
CA LYS A 158 -3.76 -7.58 -13.08
C LYS A 158 -5.16 -7.39 -12.51
N ILE A 159 -5.94 -6.41 -12.97
CA ILE A 159 -7.31 -6.19 -12.53
C ILE A 159 -8.25 -6.93 -13.47
N ALA A 160 -8.79 -8.05 -12.99
CA ALA A 160 -9.62 -8.96 -13.79
C ALA A 160 -11.07 -8.48 -14.05
N TYR A 161 -11.42 -7.27 -13.61
CA TYR A 161 -12.79 -6.78 -13.62
C TYR A 161 -12.90 -5.43 -14.31
N ASP A 162 -13.89 -5.28 -15.18
CA ASP A 162 -14.40 -3.96 -15.56
C ASP A 162 -15.21 -3.38 -14.39
N PHE A 163 -15.11 -2.06 -14.21
CA PHE A 163 -15.85 -1.35 -13.18
C PHE A 163 -17.12 -0.76 -13.78
N PHE A 164 -18.25 -1.07 -13.15
CA PHE A 164 -19.50 -0.43 -13.49
C PHE A 164 -19.52 1.01 -12.98
N ILE A 165 -19.84 1.95 -13.85
CA ILE A 165 -20.02 3.36 -13.52
C ILE A 165 -21.52 3.67 -13.53
N PRO A 166 -22.15 3.89 -12.35
CA PRO A 166 -23.56 4.21 -12.26
C PRO A 166 -23.93 5.51 -13.01
N PRO A 167 -25.18 5.64 -13.48
CA PRO A 167 -25.68 6.93 -13.98
C PRO A 167 -25.46 8.04 -12.94
N GLY A 168 -24.92 9.18 -13.37
CA GLY A 168 -24.57 10.31 -12.50
C GLY A 168 -23.17 10.24 -11.87
N ALA A 169 -22.47 9.11 -11.96
CA ALA A 169 -21.11 8.94 -11.44
C ALA A 169 -20.03 9.06 -12.54
N THR A 170 -20.37 9.63 -13.70
CA THR A 170 -19.45 9.75 -14.85
C THR A 170 -18.58 11.00 -14.81
N ASN A 171 -18.90 11.97 -13.95
CA ASN A 171 -18.22 13.27 -13.88
C ASN A 171 -18.09 13.98 -15.25
N GLY A 172 -19.04 13.76 -16.15
CA GLY A 172 -19.01 14.34 -17.51
C GLY A 172 -18.07 13.64 -18.51
N ALA A 173 -17.46 12.51 -18.13
CA ALA A 173 -16.59 11.74 -19.03
C ALA A 173 -17.33 11.27 -20.28
N ARG A 174 -16.62 11.29 -21.40
CA ARG A 174 -17.06 10.82 -22.71
C ARG A 174 -16.40 9.48 -23.06
N PRO A 175 -17.07 8.59 -23.80
CA PRO A 175 -16.47 7.32 -24.23
C PRO A 175 -15.12 7.53 -24.94
N GLY A 176 -14.16 6.65 -24.65
CA GLY A 176 -12.79 6.72 -25.17
C GLY A 176 -11.86 7.65 -24.37
N GLN A 177 -12.35 8.32 -23.33
CA GLN A 177 -11.50 9.10 -22.43
C GLN A 177 -10.83 8.23 -21.37
N LYS A 178 -9.59 8.59 -21.08
CA LYS A 178 -8.84 8.09 -19.93
C LYS A 178 -9.31 8.81 -18.68
N VAL A 179 -9.64 8.06 -17.64
CA VAL A 179 -10.18 8.60 -16.39
C VAL A 179 -9.59 7.91 -15.18
N ILE A 180 -9.61 8.63 -14.05
CA ILE A 180 -9.38 8.07 -12.72
C ILE A 180 -10.76 7.87 -12.09
N ALA A 181 -10.99 6.67 -11.56
CA ALA A 181 -12.21 6.36 -10.83
C ALA A 181 -11.92 5.81 -9.43
N ARG A 182 -12.73 6.22 -8.46
CA ARG A 182 -12.69 5.72 -7.09
C ARG A 182 -13.61 4.52 -6.96
N ILE A 183 -13.08 3.43 -6.40
CA ILE A 183 -13.87 2.22 -6.15
C ILE A 183 -14.87 2.50 -5.02
N THR A 184 -16.17 2.42 -5.35
CA THR A 184 -17.26 2.59 -4.39
C THR A 184 -17.80 1.26 -3.91
N ARG A 185 -17.68 0.21 -4.72
CA ARG A 185 -17.98 -1.18 -4.34
C ARG A 185 -16.96 -2.14 -4.91
N TRP A 186 -16.34 -2.94 -4.04
CA TRP A 186 -15.43 -4.00 -4.42
C TRP A 186 -16.16 -5.20 -5.03
N PRO A 187 -15.47 -6.03 -5.84
CA PRO A 187 -16.11 -7.19 -6.44
C PRO A 187 -16.60 -8.17 -5.37
N THR A 188 -17.65 -8.90 -5.73
CA THR A 188 -18.10 -10.07 -4.96
C THR A 188 -18.21 -11.26 -5.90
N ALA A 189 -18.44 -12.46 -5.36
CA ALA A 189 -18.54 -13.68 -6.18
C ALA A 189 -19.62 -13.61 -7.29
N THR A 190 -20.58 -12.70 -7.19
CA THR A 190 -21.70 -12.59 -8.12
C THR A 190 -21.82 -11.22 -8.79
N LYS A 191 -20.97 -10.25 -8.42
CA LYS A 191 -21.08 -8.88 -8.92
C LYS A 191 -19.72 -8.27 -9.21
N ASN A 192 -19.61 -7.65 -10.38
CA ASN A 192 -18.51 -6.78 -10.75
C ASN A 192 -18.44 -5.56 -9.82
N PRO A 193 -17.25 -4.95 -9.67
CA PRO A 193 -17.08 -3.77 -8.85
C PRO A 193 -17.79 -2.55 -9.44
N GLN A 194 -18.01 -1.55 -8.59
CA GLN A 194 -18.53 -0.24 -8.98
C GLN A 194 -17.51 0.84 -8.63
N ALA A 195 -17.46 1.85 -9.49
CA ALA A 195 -16.62 3.02 -9.28
C ALA A 195 -17.35 4.30 -9.69
N GLU A 196 -16.85 5.43 -9.20
CA GLU A 196 -17.25 6.77 -9.62
C GLU A 196 -16.05 7.47 -10.24
N ILE A 197 -16.24 8.19 -11.34
CA ILE A 197 -15.17 8.94 -11.98
C ILE A 197 -14.87 10.16 -11.12
N VAL A 198 -13.61 10.33 -10.74
CA VAL A 198 -13.13 11.48 -9.94
C VAL A 198 -12.40 12.49 -10.82
N GLU A 199 -11.75 12.03 -11.89
CA GLU A 199 -10.95 12.90 -12.75
C GLU A 199 -10.92 12.38 -14.20
N ILE A 200 -10.88 13.31 -15.16
CA ILE A 200 -10.75 13.02 -16.59
C ILE A 200 -9.37 13.49 -17.02
N LEU A 201 -8.51 12.54 -17.42
CA LEU A 201 -7.14 12.84 -17.83
C LEU A 201 -7.07 13.34 -19.27
N GLY A 202 -7.93 12.83 -20.15
CA GLY A 202 -7.92 13.20 -21.56
C GLY A 202 -8.41 12.08 -22.47
N LYS A 203 -8.04 12.13 -23.75
CA LYS A 203 -8.29 11.00 -24.66
C LYS A 203 -7.27 9.90 -24.40
N ALA A 204 -7.67 8.64 -24.55
CA ALA A 204 -6.80 7.50 -24.27
C ALA A 204 -5.60 7.37 -25.22
N ASP A 205 -5.61 8.05 -26.38
CA ASP A 205 -4.55 8.07 -27.38
C ASP A 205 -3.58 9.27 -27.26
N ASP A 206 -3.81 10.17 -26.30
CA ASP A 206 -2.94 11.33 -26.07
C ASP A 206 -1.77 10.95 -25.13
N PRO A 207 -0.50 11.03 -25.57
CA PRO A 207 0.67 10.71 -24.74
C PRO A 207 0.73 11.46 -23.40
N LYS A 208 0.07 12.63 -23.29
CA LYS A 208 0.02 13.40 -22.05
C LYS A 208 -0.66 12.66 -20.90
N VAL A 209 -1.51 11.66 -21.19
CA VAL A 209 -2.22 10.91 -20.15
C VAL A 209 -1.38 9.75 -19.58
N ASP A 210 -0.28 9.37 -20.23
CA ASP A 210 0.50 8.19 -19.84
C ASP A 210 1.19 8.37 -18.49
N LEU A 211 1.83 9.53 -18.27
CA LEU A 211 2.54 9.82 -17.03
C LEU A 211 1.59 9.86 -15.81
N PRO A 212 0.49 10.65 -15.82
CA PRO A 212 -0.50 10.60 -14.73
C PRO A 212 -1.06 9.20 -14.48
N SER A 213 -1.26 8.42 -15.54
CA SER A 213 -1.75 7.04 -15.41
C SER A 213 -0.78 6.13 -14.65
N VAL A 214 0.52 6.26 -14.91
CA VAL A 214 1.57 5.49 -14.21
C VAL A 214 1.67 5.89 -12.74
N ILE A 215 1.68 7.19 -12.46
CA ILE A 215 1.76 7.75 -11.11
C ILE A 215 0.64 7.17 -10.23
N ILE A 216 -0.61 7.25 -10.70
CA ILE A 216 -1.77 6.76 -9.96
C ILE A 216 -1.80 5.23 -9.87
N LYS A 217 -1.48 4.52 -10.97
CA LYS A 217 -1.41 3.05 -10.97
C LYS A 217 -0.45 2.50 -9.91
N HIS A 218 0.68 3.18 -9.73
CA HIS A 218 1.68 2.80 -8.74
C HIS A 218 1.45 3.43 -7.37
N ASN A 219 0.41 4.26 -7.22
CA ASN A 219 0.11 5.03 -6.02
C ASN A 219 1.35 5.81 -5.55
N LEU A 220 2.01 6.46 -6.51
CA LEU A 220 3.17 7.30 -6.24
C LEU A 220 2.71 8.62 -5.60
N PRO A 221 3.38 9.08 -4.54
CA PRO A 221 3.09 10.38 -3.97
C PRO A 221 3.41 11.47 -4.99
N GLU A 222 2.44 12.34 -5.26
CA GLU A 222 2.61 13.50 -6.14
C GLU A 222 2.98 14.76 -5.37
N GLU A 223 2.47 14.88 -4.16
CA GLU A 223 2.65 16.06 -3.32
C GLU A 223 3.57 15.75 -2.14
N PHE A 224 4.44 16.71 -1.83
CA PHE A 224 5.21 16.69 -0.60
C PHE A 224 4.29 17.06 0.57
N PRO A 225 4.40 16.37 1.72
CA PRO A 225 3.66 16.73 2.93
C PRO A 225 3.88 18.20 3.37
N ASP A 226 2.85 18.84 3.93
CA ASP A 226 2.90 20.25 4.36
C ASP A 226 4.01 20.55 5.38
N ASP A 227 4.34 19.59 6.24
CA ASP A 227 5.42 19.69 7.22
C ASP A 227 6.80 19.68 6.54
N VAL A 228 6.98 18.86 5.49
CA VAL A 228 8.20 18.86 4.66
C VAL A 228 8.36 20.20 3.95
N LEU A 229 7.29 20.73 3.33
CA LEU A 229 7.34 22.03 2.66
C LEU A 229 7.71 23.16 3.62
N LYS A 230 7.14 23.18 4.83
CA LYS A 230 7.50 24.16 5.88
C LYS A 230 8.96 24.05 6.32
N GLN A 231 9.49 22.84 6.41
CA GLN A 231 10.90 22.65 6.75
C GLN A 231 11.80 23.23 5.66
N VAL A 232 11.48 22.98 4.40
CA VAL A 232 12.23 23.51 3.24
C VAL A 232 12.17 25.04 3.21
N GLU A 233 10.99 25.64 3.41
CA GLU A 233 10.83 27.10 3.45
C GLU A 233 11.64 27.78 4.57
N ALA A 234 11.91 27.06 5.67
CA ALA A 234 12.70 27.57 6.78
C ALA A 234 14.23 27.47 6.56
N LEU A 235 14.68 26.77 5.51
CA LEU A 235 16.11 26.62 5.21
C LEU A 235 16.69 27.94 4.68
N PRO A 236 17.90 28.32 5.13
CA PRO A 236 18.57 29.47 4.56
C PRO A 236 19.06 29.15 3.14
N ASN A 237 19.01 30.15 2.25
CA ASN A 237 19.54 30.01 0.88
C ASN A 237 21.06 29.81 0.83
N LEU A 238 21.78 30.13 1.91
CA LEU A 238 23.23 30.01 2.02
C LEU A 238 23.59 29.18 3.26
N VAL A 239 24.67 28.40 3.14
CA VAL A 239 25.22 27.62 4.26
C VAL A 239 25.71 28.58 5.35
N LYS A 240 25.30 28.34 6.60
CA LYS A 240 25.66 29.18 7.76
C LYS A 240 27.17 29.13 8.01
N GLU A 241 27.76 30.27 8.37
CA GLU A 241 29.20 30.37 8.68
C GLU A 241 29.65 29.39 9.77
N SER A 242 28.82 29.17 10.79
CA SER A 242 29.07 28.21 11.86
C SER A 242 29.22 26.77 11.37
N GLU A 243 28.57 26.44 10.24
CA GLU A 243 28.63 25.11 9.64
C GLU A 243 29.84 25.00 8.70
N ILE A 244 30.14 26.06 7.95
CA ILE A 244 31.36 26.16 7.13
C ILE A 244 32.61 25.97 8.00
N ALA A 245 32.64 26.58 9.19
CA ALA A 245 33.78 26.52 10.12
C ALA A 245 34.11 25.10 10.62
N LYS A 246 33.15 24.16 10.56
CA LYS A 246 33.36 22.76 10.98
C LYS A 246 33.97 21.89 9.88
N ARG A 247 34.01 22.39 8.64
CA ARG A 247 34.31 21.60 7.43
C ARG A 247 35.68 21.97 6.87
N ARG A 248 36.28 21.02 6.17
CA ARG A 248 37.51 21.27 5.41
C ARG A 248 37.20 22.22 4.26
N ASN A 249 37.92 23.33 4.19
CA ASN A 249 37.78 24.28 3.09
C ASN A 249 38.51 23.76 1.83
N LEU A 250 37.74 23.53 0.77
CA LEU A 250 38.23 23.12 -0.56
C LEU A 250 37.85 24.12 -1.67
N THR A 251 37.38 25.32 -1.33
CA THR A 251 36.84 26.28 -2.32
C THR A 251 37.89 26.85 -3.28
N GLN A 252 39.17 26.66 -2.99
CA GLN A 252 40.28 27.06 -3.87
C GLN A 252 40.66 25.97 -4.88
N ASN A 253 40.11 24.76 -4.75
CA ASN A 253 40.36 23.67 -5.69
C ASN A 253 39.49 23.85 -6.93
N VAL A 254 40.02 23.44 -8.08
CA VAL A 254 39.20 23.27 -9.29
C VAL A 254 38.33 22.03 -9.09
N VAL A 255 37.05 22.25 -8.86
CA VAL A 255 36.00 21.24 -8.69
C VAL A 255 34.97 21.49 -9.78
N PHE A 256 34.55 20.44 -10.47
CA PHE A 256 33.58 20.53 -11.58
C PHE A 256 32.65 19.31 -11.57
N THR A 257 31.47 19.47 -12.16
CA THR A 257 30.47 18.41 -12.37
C THR A 257 30.41 18.04 -13.86
N ILE A 258 29.87 16.88 -14.20
CA ILE A 258 29.70 16.42 -15.59
C ILE A 258 28.29 15.87 -15.73
N ASP A 259 27.39 16.70 -16.23
CA ASP A 259 25.95 16.43 -16.25
C ASP A 259 25.33 16.67 -17.63
N GLY A 260 24.10 16.19 -17.82
CA GLY A 260 23.31 16.52 -19.00
C GLY A 260 22.87 17.99 -19.01
N GLU A 261 22.59 18.52 -20.21
CA GLU A 261 22.24 19.95 -20.40
C GLU A 261 21.00 20.39 -19.59
N ASP A 262 20.04 19.48 -19.37
CA ASP A 262 18.80 19.75 -18.64
C ASP A 262 18.86 19.43 -17.13
N ALA A 263 20.01 18.96 -16.62
CA ALA A 263 20.16 18.59 -15.21
C ALA A 263 20.09 19.83 -14.29
N LYS A 264 19.48 19.67 -13.11
CA LYS A 264 19.31 20.76 -12.13
C LYS A 264 19.77 20.40 -10.72
N ASP A 265 20.08 19.14 -10.52
CA ASP A 265 20.40 18.45 -9.28
C ASP A 265 21.83 17.91 -9.36
N PHE A 266 22.80 18.80 -9.17
CA PHE A 266 24.21 18.48 -9.21
C PHE A 266 24.68 17.88 -7.88
N ASP A 267 24.49 16.57 -7.73
CA ASP A 267 24.74 15.86 -6.46
C ASP A 267 26.18 15.38 -6.31
N ASP A 268 26.95 15.32 -7.38
CA ASP A 268 28.35 14.92 -7.36
C ASP A 268 29.26 15.89 -8.12
N ALA A 269 30.50 15.98 -7.64
CA ALA A 269 31.55 16.77 -8.27
C ALA A 269 32.89 16.06 -8.14
N VAL A 270 33.79 16.35 -9.08
CA VAL A 270 35.12 15.76 -9.13
C VAL A 270 36.20 16.84 -9.17
N SER A 271 37.35 16.50 -8.59
CA SER A 271 38.57 17.30 -8.70
C SER A 271 39.77 16.39 -8.92
N ILE A 272 40.73 16.82 -9.72
CA ILE A 272 41.96 16.07 -9.95
C ILE A 272 43.16 16.98 -9.71
N GLN A 273 44.13 16.48 -8.93
CA GLN A 273 45.37 17.18 -8.65
C GLN A 273 46.56 16.26 -8.87
N GLN A 274 47.51 16.68 -9.71
CA GLN A 274 48.77 15.97 -9.86
C GLN A 274 49.75 16.34 -8.74
N LEU A 275 50.37 15.34 -8.13
CA LEU A 275 51.41 15.48 -7.12
C LEU A 275 52.80 15.58 -7.77
N LYS A 276 53.78 16.07 -6.99
CA LYS A 276 55.16 16.25 -7.45
C LYS A 276 55.85 14.96 -7.90
N ASP A 277 55.39 13.81 -7.42
CA ASP A 277 55.92 12.48 -7.75
C ASP A 277 55.18 11.81 -8.93
N GLY A 278 54.33 12.57 -9.63
CA GLY A 278 53.59 12.10 -10.81
C GLY A 278 52.29 11.35 -10.50
N ARG A 279 51.98 11.09 -9.22
CA ARG A 279 50.69 10.51 -8.83
C ARG A 279 49.57 11.54 -8.92
N TYR A 280 48.33 11.08 -8.98
CA TYR A 280 47.14 11.92 -8.95
C TYR A 280 46.33 11.70 -7.68
N VAL A 281 45.76 12.77 -7.16
CA VAL A 281 44.71 12.74 -6.14
C VAL A 281 43.39 13.05 -6.85
N LEU A 282 42.48 12.07 -6.82
CA LEU A 282 41.09 12.25 -7.21
C LEU A 282 40.27 12.58 -5.97
N GLY A 283 39.56 13.70 -6.00
CA GLY A 283 38.51 14.03 -5.05
C GLY A 283 37.17 13.74 -5.67
N VAL A 284 36.33 12.98 -4.96
CA VAL A 284 34.91 12.78 -5.27
C VAL A 284 34.13 13.45 -4.15
N HIS A 285 33.30 14.43 -4.50
CA HIS A 285 32.56 15.27 -3.58
C HIS A 285 31.07 15.01 -3.82
N ILE A 286 30.34 14.64 -2.77
CA ILE A 286 28.91 14.32 -2.85
C ILE A 286 28.13 15.34 -2.03
N ALA A 287 26.97 15.75 -2.51
CA ALA A 287 26.04 16.61 -1.79
C ALA A 287 25.74 16.03 -0.40
N ASP A 288 25.88 16.86 0.63
CA ASP A 288 25.71 16.45 2.02
C ASP A 288 24.23 16.50 2.43
N VAL A 289 23.41 15.62 1.83
CA VAL A 289 21.95 15.57 2.04
C VAL A 289 21.61 15.27 3.51
N SER A 290 22.42 14.46 4.20
CA SER A 290 22.18 14.09 5.60
C SER A 290 22.32 15.26 6.58
N HIS A 291 22.96 16.36 6.18
CA HIS A 291 22.93 17.60 6.96
C HIS A 291 21.54 18.26 6.98
N TYR A 292 20.75 18.07 5.91
CA TYR A 292 19.44 18.69 5.74
C TYR A 292 18.28 17.75 6.06
N VAL A 293 18.51 16.43 5.95
CA VAL A 293 17.53 15.38 6.24
C VAL A 293 18.03 14.55 7.42
N GLU A 294 17.57 14.92 8.62
CA GLU A 294 17.83 14.21 9.87
C GLU A 294 16.90 12.99 10.05
N GLU A 295 17.31 12.02 10.90
CA GLU A 295 16.57 10.76 11.17
C GLU A 295 15.31 10.94 12.02
#